data_AF-A0AAE7BHK4-F1
#
_entry.id   AF-A0AAE7BHK4-F1
#
_cell.length_a   1.000
_cell.length_b   1.000
_cell.length_c   1.000
_cell.angle_alpha   90.00
_cell.angle_beta   90.00
_cell.angle_gamma   90.00
#
_symmetry.space_group_name_H-M   'P 1'
#
loop_
_entity.id
_entity.type
_entity.pdbx_description
1 polymer ?
#
loop_
_entity_poly.entity_id
_entity_poly.type
_entity_poly.pdbx_seq_one_letter_code
_entity_poly.pdbx_strand_id
1 'polypeptide(L)'
;MEIYARLKMDELGLHDWKFGWDRARRRLGVCRLLEKSISLSVHFVRANLEAPHEIRDTILHEIAHALAWTRHGERTHGPRWKQICREIGAVPCAAAKLDAIRVTTYKYLLRLKTTGEVVGKYHRRPAFAKHLKRMALKGRPDTLGQLELIPSEKQDTSLS
;
A
#
# COMPACT_ATOMS: atom_id res chain seq x y z
N MET A 1 -6.54 -0.77 -13.22
CA MET A 1 -7.08 -0.13 -12.00
C MET A 1 -7.62 1.26 -12.28
N GLU A 2 -6.87 2.12 -12.97
CA GLU A 2 -7.37 3.44 -13.41
C GLU A 2 -8.65 3.35 -14.26
N ILE A 3 -8.67 2.47 -15.27
CA ILE A 3 -9.87 2.20 -16.09
C ILE A 3 -11.06 1.78 -15.22
N TYR A 4 -10.84 0.90 -14.24
CA TYR A 4 -11.90 0.46 -13.32
C TYR A 4 -12.45 1.62 -12.50
N ALA A 5 -11.57 2.46 -11.95
CA ALA A 5 -12.00 3.64 -11.19
C ALA A 5 -12.82 4.60 -12.07
N ARG A 6 -12.35 4.90 -13.27
CA ARG A 6 -13.05 5.77 -14.22
C ARG A 6 -14.44 5.20 -14.56
N LEU A 7 -14.53 3.93 -14.96
CA LEU A 7 -15.81 3.28 -15.27
C LEU A 7 -16.80 3.36 -14.11
N LYS A 8 -16.35 3.06 -12.88
CA LYS A 8 -17.23 3.15 -11.70
C LYS A 8 -17.65 4.58 -11.37
N MET A 9 -16.74 5.54 -11.50
CA MET A 9 -17.08 6.94 -11.31
C MET A 9 -18.12 7.40 -12.34
N ASP A 10 -18.01 6.99 -13.60
CA ASP A 10 -18.99 7.31 -14.64
C ASP A 10 -20.34 6.65 -14.39
N GLU A 11 -20.37 5.35 -14.07
CA GLU A 11 -21.59 4.62 -13.72
C GLU A 11 -22.36 5.27 -12.56
N LEU A 12 -21.64 5.88 -11.61
CA LEU A 12 -22.20 6.47 -10.40
C LEU A 12 -22.45 8.00 -10.51
N GLY A 13 -22.25 8.59 -11.70
CA GLY A 13 -22.55 10.00 -11.98
C GLY A 13 -21.47 11.00 -11.57
N LEU A 14 -20.24 10.55 -11.29
CA LEU A 14 -19.08 11.37 -10.93
C LEU A 14 -18.26 11.77 -12.17
N HIS A 15 -18.92 12.25 -13.22
CA HIS A 15 -18.28 12.55 -14.52
C HIS A 15 -17.27 13.70 -14.44
N ASP A 16 -17.52 14.70 -13.61
CA ASP A 16 -16.67 15.87 -13.39
C ASP A 16 -15.58 15.64 -12.34
N TRP A 17 -15.55 14.46 -11.70
CA TRP A 17 -14.51 14.08 -10.77
C TRP A 17 -13.31 13.45 -11.48
N LYS A 18 -12.12 13.72 -10.96
CA LYS A 18 -10.86 13.21 -11.49
C LYS A 18 -10.35 12.03 -10.67
N PHE A 19 -9.82 11.01 -11.33
CA PHE A 19 -9.02 9.96 -10.70
C PHE A 19 -7.54 10.20 -10.98
N GLY A 20 -6.67 9.87 -10.03
CA GLY A 20 -5.23 9.94 -10.25
C GLY A 20 -4.41 9.10 -9.27
N TRP A 21 -3.10 9.28 -9.36
CA TRP A 21 -2.13 8.56 -8.55
C TRP A 21 -1.32 9.53 -7.70
N ASP A 22 -1.02 9.12 -6.47
CA ASP A 22 -0.10 9.85 -5.60
C ASP A 22 0.99 8.95 -5.01
N ARG A 23 1.93 9.56 -4.27
CA ARG A 23 3.08 8.86 -3.66
C ARG A 23 2.96 8.75 -2.14
N ALA A 24 1.75 8.77 -1.58
CA ALA A 24 1.56 8.66 -0.15
C ALA A 24 2.05 7.30 0.37
N ARG A 25 2.68 7.31 1.56
CA ARG A 25 3.22 6.08 2.18
C ARG A 25 2.42 5.58 3.37
N ARG A 26 1.54 6.41 3.92
CA ARG A 26 0.78 6.15 5.16
C ARG A 26 -0.73 6.06 4.96
N ARG A 27 -1.22 6.23 3.74
CA ARG A 27 -2.64 6.11 3.38
C ARG A 27 -2.78 5.39 2.03
N LEU A 28 -3.89 4.69 1.84
CA LEU A 28 -4.13 3.87 0.66
C LEU A 28 -4.76 4.68 -0.48
N GLY A 29 -5.79 5.45 -0.15
CA GLY A 29 -6.50 6.39 -1.02
C GLY A 29 -6.66 7.77 -0.38
N VAL A 30 -7.28 8.69 -1.10
CA VAL A 30 -7.88 9.91 -0.57
C VAL A 30 -8.94 10.45 -1.54
N CYS A 31 -10.05 10.90 -0.97
CA CYS A 31 -11.05 11.71 -1.62
C CYS A 31 -10.89 13.19 -1.23
N ARG A 32 -10.72 14.06 -2.21
CA ARG A 32 -10.56 15.51 -2.05
C ARG A 32 -11.78 16.21 -2.60
N LEU A 33 -12.67 16.59 -1.67
CA LEU A 33 -14.03 17.04 -1.98
C LEU A 33 -14.07 18.36 -2.76
N LEU A 34 -13.21 19.32 -2.40
CA LEU A 34 -13.19 20.65 -3.02
C LEU A 34 -12.63 20.59 -4.45
N GLU A 35 -11.61 19.76 -4.65
CA GLU A 35 -10.94 19.55 -5.93
C GLU A 35 -11.69 18.55 -6.82
N LYS A 36 -12.77 17.94 -6.32
CA LYS A 36 -13.49 16.84 -6.96
C LYS A 36 -12.53 15.77 -7.51
N SER A 37 -11.65 15.28 -6.64
CA SER A 37 -10.64 14.29 -7.06
C SER A 37 -10.47 13.14 -6.09
N ILE A 38 -10.17 11.98 -6.64
CA ILE A 38 -9.83 10.76 -5.92
C ILE A 38 -8.43 10.34 -6.35
N SER A 39 -7.56 10.00 -5.40
CA SER A 39 -6.26 9.43 -5.73
C SER A 39 -5.89 8.24 -4.86
N LEU A 40 -5.24 7.25 -5.47
CA LEU A 40 -4.65 6.12 -4.75
C LEU A 40 -3.13 6.23 -4.71
N SER A 41 -2.54 5.67 -3.65
CA SER A 41 -1.09 5.55 -3.52
C SER A 41 -0.56 4.50 -4.50
N VAL A 42 0.41 4.90 -5.33
CA VAL A 42 1.14 3.95 -6.20
C VAL A 42 1.89 2.90 -5.39
N HIS A 43 2.27 3.21 -4.16
CA HIS A 43 2.95 2.26 -3.28
C HIS A 43 2.01 1.17 -2.79
N PHE A 44 0.79 1.55 -2.40
CA PHE A 44 -0.27 0.62 -2.02
C PHE A 44 -0.65 -0.30 -3.18
N VAL A 45 -0.92 0.25 -4.37
CA VAL A 45 -1.33 -0.55 -5.53
C VAL A 45 -0.26 -1.54 -5.94
N ARG A 46 1.02 -1.12 -5.96
CA ARG A 46 2.13 -2.03 -6.29
C ARG A 46 2.31 -3.14 -5.28
N ALA A 47 2.05 -2.88 -4.00
CA ALA A 47 2.17 -3.89 -2.96
C ALA A 47 1.02 -4.90 -2.95
N ASN A 48 -0.11 -4.57 -3.59
CA ASN A 48 -1.33 -5.37 -3.61
C ASN A 48 -1.73 -5.84 -5.02
N LEU A 49 -0.79 -6.00 -5.96
CA LEU A 49 -1.09 -6.46 -7.32
C LEU A 49 -1.78 -7.84 -7.33
N GLU A 50 -1.34 -8.74 -6.45
CA GLU A 50 -1.95 -10.07 -6.25
C GLU A 50 -3.24 -10.05 -5.41
N ALA A 51 -3.66 -8.88 -4.93
CA ALA A 51 -4.89 -8.68 -4.15
C ALA A 51 -5.75 -7.57 -4.78
N PRO A 52 -6.24 -7.77 -6.03
CA PRO A 52 -6.97 -6.72 -6.76
C PRO A 52 -8.28 -6.29 -6.07
N HIS A 53 -8.86 -7.15 -5.22
CA HIS A 53 -10.04 -6.83 -4.44
C HIS A 53 -9.78 -5.71 -3.41
N GLU A 54 -8.63 -5.70 -2.74
CA GLU A 54 -8.27 -4.64 -1.79
C GLU A 54 -8.09 -3.28 -2.50
N ILE A 55 -7.52 -3.29 -3.70
CA ILE A 55 -7.39 -2.08 -4.52
C ILE A 55 -8.75 -1.57 -4.97
N ARG A 56 -9.64 -2.48 -5.43
CA ARG A 56 -11.00 -2.14 -5.85
C ARG A 56 -11.84 -1.60 -4.68
N ASP A 57 -11.75 -2.23 -3.52
CA ASP A 57 -12.45 -1.78 -2.31
C ASP A 57 -11.97 -0.39 -1.89
N THR A 58 -10.67 -0.13 -1.92
CA THR A 58 -10.12 1.22 -1.66
C THR A 58 -10.64 2.24 -2.66
N ILE A 59 -10.73 1.91 -3.95
CA ILE A 59 -11.33 2.81 -4.96
C ILE A 59 -12.80 3.11 -4.61
N LEU A 60 -13.58 2.07 -4.31
CA LEU A 60 -15.00 2.23 -3.96
C LEU A 60 -15.17 3.01 -2.65
N HIS A 61 -14.27 2.84 -1.67
CA HIS A 61 -14.25 3.62 -0.43
C HIS A 61 -14.15 5.13 -0.71
N GLU A 62 -13.22 5.53 -1.57
CA GLU A 62 -13.03 6.95 -1.91
C GLU A 62 -14.18 7.48 -2.78
N ILE A 63 -14.75 6.64 -3.65
CA ILE A 63 -15.97 6.97 -4.41
C ILE A 63 -17.16 7.16 -3.47
N ALA A 64 -17.31 6.33 -2.44
CA ALA A 64 -18.38 6.46 -1.45
C ALA A 64 -18.30 7.80 -0.70
N HIS A 65 -17.09 8.29 -0.40
CA HIS A 65 -16.92 9.66 0.15
C HIS A 65 -17.40 10.73 -0.82
N ALA A 66 -17.04 10.63 -2.10
CA ALA A 66 -17.46 11.58 -3.12
C ALA A 66 -19.00 11.62 -3.26
N LEU A 67 -19.64 10.46 -3.27
CA LEU A 67 -21.10 10.33 -3.37
C LEU A 67 -21.80 10.80 -2.10
N ALA A 68 -21.30 10.44 -0.91
CA ALA A 68 -21.87 10.87 0.36
C ALA A 68 -21.85 12.41 0.50
N TRP A 69 -20.74 13.03 0.07
CA TRP A 69 -20.64 14.48 0.00
C TRP A 69 -21.59 15.07 -1.05
N THR A 70 -21.56 14.57 -2.28
CA THR A 70 -22.31 15.17 -3.39
C THR A 70 -23.83 15.03 -3.21
N ARG A 71 -24.30 13.93 -2.61
CA ARG A 71 -25.73 13.64 -2.42
C ARG A 71 -26.27 14.16 -1.10
N HIS A 72 -25.44 14.24 -0.05
CA HIS A 72 -25.91 14.45 1.32
C HIS A 72 -25.07 15.42 2.16
N GLY A 73 -23.97 15.97 1.63
CA GLY A 73 -23.05 16.83 2.39
C GLY A 73 -22.28 16.10 3.51
N GLU A 74 -22.28 14.77 3.52
CA GLU A 74 -21.60 13.99 4.58
C GLU A 74 -20.11 13.82 4.25
N ARG A 75 -19.24 14.31 5.15
CA ARG A 75 -17.77 14.29 4.97
C ARG A 75 -17.07 13.14 5.68
N THR A 76 -17.76 12.50 6.62
CA THR A 76 -17.19 11.49 7.52
C THR A 76 -17.72 10.12 7.14
N HIS A 77 -17.18 9.07 7.79
CA HIS A 77 -17.69 7.69 7.67
C HIS A 77 -19.02 7.49 8.42
N GLY A 78 -19.97 8.40 8.22
CA GLY A 78 -21.28 8.43 8.86
C GLY A 78 -22.28 7.44 8.26
N PRO A 79 -23.56 7.53 8.66
CA PRO A 79 -24.61 6.62 8.19
C PRO A 79 -24.80 6.63 6.67
N ARG A 80 -24.75 7.80 6.02
CA ARG A 80 -24.94 7.90 4.57
C ARG A 80 -23.77 7.30 3.81
N TRP A 81 -22.55 7.57 4.27
CA TRP A 81 -21.36 6.94 3.71
C TRP A 81 -21.42 5.41 3.83
N LYS A 82 -21.76 4.88 5.02
CA LYS A 82 -21.91 3.42 5.21
C LYS A 82 -23.01 2.81 4.37
N GLN A 83 -24.11 3.54 4.16
CA GLN A 83 -25.20 3.10 3.27
C GLN A 83 -24.67 2.99 1.83
N ILE A 84 -24.05 4.06 1.32
CA ILE A 84 -23.50 4.11 -0.03
C ILE A 84 -22.44 3.03 -0.24
N CYS A 85 -21.55 2.79 0.73
CA CYS A 85 -20.58 1.69 0.65
C CYS A 85 -21.25 0.37 0.32
N ARG A 86 -22.33 0.02 1.03
CA ARG A 86 -23.07 -1.22 0.78
C ARG A 86 -23.72 -1.22 -0.60
N GLU A 87 -24.29 -0.10 -1.03
CA GLU A 87 -24.93 0.05 -2.34
C GLU A 87 -23.95 -0.18 -3.49
N ILE A 88 -22.71 0.33 -3.39
CA ILE A 88 -21.71 0.24 -4.46
C ILE A 88 -20.75 -0.95 -4.31
N GLY A 89 -20.94 -1.78 -3.29
CA GLY A 89 -20.14 -2.98 -3.03
C GLY A 89 -18.80 -2.75 -2.32
N ALA A 90 -18.63 -1.61 -1.64
CA ALA A 90 -17.49 -1.34 -0.75
C ALA A 90 -17.75 -1.88 0.67
N VAL A 91 -16.68 -2.23 1.39
CA VAL A 91 -16.76 -2.56 2.81
C VAL A 91 -17.00 -1.28 3.62
N PRO A 92 -18.08 -1.19 4.44
CA PRO A 92 -18.41 0.01 5.23
C PRO A 92 -17.54 0.12 6.50
N CYS A 93 -16.23 0.01 6.35
CA CYS A 93 -15.23 0.14 7.41
C CYS A 93 -14.36 1.37 7.16
N ALA A 94 -14.19 2.21 8.17
CA ALA A 94 -13.36 3.41 8.07
C ALA A 94 -11.85 3.09 8.01
N ALA A 95 -11.46 1.94 8.56
CA ALA A 95 -10.08 1.48 8.60
C ALA A 95 -9.84 0.38 7.56
N ALA A 96 -8.69 0.45 6.88
CA ALA A 96 -8.20 -0.66 6.08
C ALA A 96 -7.92 -1.86 6.97
N LYS A 97 -8.06 -3.07 6.41
CA LYS A 97 -7.61 -4.28 7.08
C LYS A 97 -6.08 -4.30 7.18
N LEU A 98 -5.55 -4.93 8.22
CA LEU A 98 -4.11 -5.00 8.47
C LEU A 98 -3.34 -5.68 7.32
N ASP A 99 -3.94 -6.69 6.70
CA ASP A 99 -3.41 -7.45 5.56
C ASP A 99 -3.46 -6.69 4.23
N ALA A 100 -4.37 -5.71 4.08
CA ALA A 100 -4.40 -4.78 2.96
C ALA A 100 -3.18 -3.82 2.98
N ILE A 101 -2.61 -3.58 4.16
CA ILE A 101 -1.39 -2.80 4.35
C ILE A 101 -0.18 -3.71 4.08
N ARG A 102 -0.03 -4.13 2.82
CA ARG A 102 1.22 -4.71 2.34
C ARG A 102 2.24 -3.58 2.29
N VAL A 103 3.04 -3.45 3.35
CA VAL A 103 4.15 -2.51 3.38
C VAL A 103 5.01 -2.76 2.15
N THR A 104 5.40 -1.70 1.44
CA THR A 104 6.21 -1.81 0.22
C THR A 104 7.34 -2.79 0.48
N THR A 105 7.38 -3.87 -0.31
CA THR A 105 8.36 -4.93 -0.14
C THR A 105 9.76 -4.34 -0.07
N TYR A 106 10.54 -4.76 0.93
CA TYR A 106 11.91 -4.30 1.08
C TYR A 106 12.75 -4.98 0.02
N LYS A 107 13.12 -4.28 -1.05
CA LYS A 107 13.94 -4.86 -2.14
C LYS A 107 15.21 -5.56 -1.67
N TYR A 108 15.75 -5.20 -0.51
CA TYR A 108 16.95 -5.78 0.05
C TYR A 108 16.78 -6.15 1.52
N LEU A 109 17.27 -7.34 1.88
CA LEU A 109 17.38 -7.82 3.24
C LEU A 109 18.85 -7.93 3.61
N LEU A 110 19.23 -7.37 4.76
CA LEU A 110 20.53 -7.57 5.36
C LEU A 110 20.40 -8.75 6.33
N ARG A 111 21.22 -9.79 6.15
CA ARG A 111 21.20 -10.98 7.00
C ARG A 111 22.59 -11.47 7.37
N LEU A 112 22.66 -12.31 8.40
CA LEU A 112 23.85 -13.10 8.69
C LEU A 112 23.93 -14.30 7.73
N LYS A 113 25.10 -14.53 7.13
CA LYS A 113 25.34 -15.68 6.23
C LYS A 113 25.22 -17.02 6.96
N THR A 114 25.60 -17.04 8.24
CA THR A 114 25.70 -18.25 9.07
C THR A 114 24.33 -18.75 9.52
N THR A 115 23.48 -17.84 10.00
CA THR A 115 22.18 -18.21 10.57
C THR A 115 21.00 -17.89 9.66
N GLY A 116 21.19 -17.03 8.66
CA GLY A 116 20.11 -16.47 7.86
C GLY A 116 19.30 -15.39 8.58
N GLU A 117 19.63 -15.04 9.84
CA GLU A 117 18.92 -14.04 10.64
C GLU A 117 18.87 -12.69 9.90
N VAL A 118 17.65 -12.17 9.66
CA VAL A 118 17.44 -10.87 9.02
C VAL A 118 17.58 -9.75 10.07
N VAL A 119 18.61 -8.93 9.89
CA VAL A 119 19.01 -7.86 10.83
C VAL A 119 18.76 -6.46 10.28
N GLY A 120 18.31 -6.35 9.03
CA GLY A 120 17.91 -5.08 8.44
C GLY A 120 17.11 -5.26 7.16
N LYS A 121 16.25 -4.29 6.85
CA LYS A 121 15.40 -4.31 5.65
C LYS A 121 15.46 -2.95 4.95
N TYR A 122 15.67 -2.95 3.64
CA TYR A 122 15.93 -1.74 2.85
C TYR A 122 15.15 -1.73 1.54
N HIS A 123 14.51 -0.61 1.21
CA HIS A 123 13.84 -0.44 -0.10
C HIS A 123 14.81 -0.13 -1.25
N ARG A 124 16.04 0.29 -0.94
CA ARG A 124 17.12 0.59 -1.88
C ARG A 124 18.42 -0.01 -1.36
N ARG A 125 19.37 -0.29 -2.25
CA ARG A 125 20.68 -0.80 -1.85
C ARG A 125 21.38 0.24 -0.96
N PRO A 126 21.67 -0.05 0.31
CA PRO A 126 22.33 0.91 1.18
C PRO A 126 23.77 1.16 0.73
N ALA A 127 24.25 2.40 0.86
CA ALA A 127 25.59 2.80 0.41
C ALA A 127 26.72 2.03 1.14
N PHE A 128 26.49 1.63 2.39
CA PHE A 128 27.44 0.81 3.16
C PHE A 128 27.53 -0.64 2.66
N ALA A 129 26.65 -1.09 1.76
CA ALA A 129 26.63 -2.48 1.29
C ALA A 129 27.97 -2.93 0.68
N LYS A 130 28.76 -1.98 0.15
CA LYS A 130 30.12 -2.22 -0.37
C LYS A 130 31.16 -2.57 0.72
N HIS A 131 30.84 -2.30 1.99
CA HIS A 131 31.74 -2.50 3.13
C HIS A 131 31.35 -3.67 4.04
N LEU A 132 30.31 -4.45 3.70
CA LEU A 132 29.76 -5.51 4.55
C LEU A 132 30.80 -6.53 5.03
N LYS A 133 31.80 -6.85 4.19
CA LYS A 133 32.89 -7.76 4.54
C LYS A 133 33.75 -7.28 5.72
N ARG A 134 33.69 -5.98 6.06
CA ARG A 134 34.46 -5.34 7.15
C ARG A 134 33.57 -4.87 8.29
N MET A 135 32.29 -5.22 8.27
CA MET A 135 31.31 -4.76 9.26
C MET A 135 30.91 -5.92 10.17
N ALA A 136 30.65 -5.58 11.43
CA ALA A 136 29.98 -6.42 12.42
C ALA A 136 28.73 -5.69 12.93
N LEU A 137 27.79 -6.43 13.50
CA LEU A 137 26.66 -5.85 14.20
C LEU A 137 27.12 -5.24 15.53
N LYS A 138 26.50 -4.11 15.89
CA LYS A 138 26.79 -3.42 17.15
C LYS A 138 26.52 -4.37 18.33
N GLY A 139 27.51 -4.56 19.19
CA GLY A 139 27.41 -5.47 20.34
C GLY A 139 27.55 -6.96 19.99
N ARG A 140 27.81 -7.32 18.73
CA ARG A 140 28.08 -8.70 18.28
C ARG A 140 29.35 -8.74 17.39
N PRO A 141 30.55 -8.51 17.94
CA PRO A 141 31.78 -8.42 17.15
C PRO A 141 32.13 -9.72 16.41
N ASP A 142 31.65 -10.86 16.91
CA ASP A 142 31.72 -12.19 16.29
C ASP A 142 31.12 -12.22 14.87
N THR A 143 30.19 -11.31 14.55
CA THR A 143 29.54 -11.22 13.24
C THR A 143 30.38 -10.52 12.16
N LEU A 144 31.64 -10.17 12.45
CA LEU A 144 32.53 -9.48 11.52
C LEU A 144 32.65 -10.22 10.18
N GLY A 145 32.27 -9.54 9.10
CA GLY A 145 32.33 -10.08 7.73
C GLY A 145 31.26 -11.13 7.40
N GLN A 146 30.39 -11.45 8.36
CA GLN A 146 29.31 -12.42 8.21
C GLN A 146 28.02 -11.81 7.64
N LEU A 147 27.98 -10.50 7.41
CA LEU A 147 26.81 -9.82 6.84
C LEU A 147 26.76 -9.97 5.31
N GLU A 148 25.56 -10.20 4.79
CA GLU A 148 25.27 -10.12 3.37
C GLU A 148 23.95 -9.41 3.10
N LEU A 149 23.88 -8.74 1.95
CA LEU A 149 22.67 -8.07 1.48
C LEU A 149 22.10 -8.84 0.29
N ILE A 150 20.91 -9.41 0.45
CA ILE A 150 20.22 -10.20 -0.58
C ILE A 150 19.00 -9.43 -1.11
N PRO A 151 18.62 -9.58 -2.40
CA PRO A 151 17.32 -9.14 -2.88
C PRO A 151 16.18 -9.91 -2.19
N SER A 152 15.06 -9.27 -1.90
CA SER A 152 13.90 -9.93 -1.26
C SER A 152 13.19 -10.96 -2.12
N GLU A 153 13.41 -10.95 -3.44
CA GLU A 153 12.80 -11.88 -4.41
C GLU A 153 13.33 -13.32 -4.31
N LYS A 154 14.24 -13.61 -3.37
CA LYS A 154 14.85 -14.95 -3.16
C LYS A 154 14.32 -15.69 -1.91
N GLN A 155 13.04 -15.54 -1.55
CA GLN A 155 12.45 -16.34 -0.46
C GLN A 155 11.50 -17.46 -0.90
N ASP A 156 11.09 -17.54 -2.17
CA ASP A 156 10.21 -18.62 -2.64
C ASP A 156 10.99 -19.68 -3.43
N THR A 157 11.71 -20.54 -2.72
CA THR A 157 12.00 -21.93 -3.15
C THR A 157 12.57 -22.67 -1.96
N SER A 158 11.71 -23.06 -1.02
CA SER A 158 11.85 -24.21 -0.12
C SER A 158 10.71 -24.12 0.89
N LEU A 159 9.58 -24.74 0.58
CA LEU A 159 8.74 -25.44 1.54
C LEU A 159 7.86 -26.38 0.69
N SER A 160 8.31 -27.63 0.72
CA SER A 160 7.66 -28.90 0.37
C SER A 160 6.16 -28.95 0.64
#